data_AF-A0A831U7H4-F1
#
_entry.id   AF-A0A831U7H4-F1
#
_cell.length_a   1.000
_cell.length_b   1.000
_cell.length_c   1.000
_cell.angle_alpha   90.00
_cell.angle_beta   90.00
_cell.angle_gamma   90.00
#
_symmetry.space_group_name_H-M   'P 1'
#
loop_
_entity.id
_entity.type
_entity.pdbx_description
1 polymer ?
#
loop_
_entity_poly.entity_id
_entity_poly.type
_entity_poly.pdbx_seq_one_letter_code
_entity_poly.pdbx_strand_id
1 'polypeptide(L)'
;MEGKLGWHSLNTTFECSCGVTHKLPIEACHVGGDAAKRMGAFARARCGQACLVIADENTRRAAGDAPFSALSVAGKHVSEHTFG
;
A
#
# COMPACT_ATOMS: atom_id res chain seq x y z
N MET A 1 -27.39 -10.18 -9.30
CA MET A 1 -26.65 -9.02 -9.85
C MET A 1 -25.18 -9.20 -9.48
N GLU A 2 -24.35 -9.66 -10.42
CA GLU A 2 -22.89 -9.65 -10.26
C GLU A 2 -22.40 -8.23 -10.49
N GLY A 3 -22.44 -7.40 -9.44
CA GLY A 3 -21.76 -6.11 -9.44
C GLY A 3 -20.25 -6.34 -9.34
N LYS A 4 -19.48 -5.88 -10.32
CA LYS A 4 -18.01 -5.85 -10.21
C LYS A 4 -17.62 -5.08 -8.95
N LEU A 5 -16.79 -5.70 -8.10
CA LEU A 5 -16.19 -5.01 -6.95
C LEU A 5 -15.48 -3.74 -7.44
N GLY A 6 -15.78 -2.62 -6.81
CA GLY A 6 -15.25 -1.31 -7.20
C GLY A 6 -14.84 -0.47 -5.99
N TRP A 7 -14.39 0.76 -6.23
CA TRP A 7 -13.95 1.68 -5.18
C TRP A 7 -15.02 1.92 -4.09
N HIS A 8 -16.30 1.84 -4.44
CA HIS A 8 -17.44 1.97 -3.51
C HIS A 8 -17.57 0.79 -2.55
N SER A 9 -16.90 -0.34 -2.84
CA SER A 9 -16.85 -1.52 -1.97
C SER A 9 -15.72 -1.42 -0.94
N LEU A 10 -14.80 -0.44 -1.05
CA LEU A 10 -13.73 -0.26 -0.08
C LEU A 10 -14.31 0.28 1.25
N ASN A 11 -13.77 -0.24 2.35
CA ASN A 11 -14.21 -0.03 3.72
C ASN A 11 -15.66 -0.44 4.03
N THR A 12 -16.28 -1.29 3.20
CA THR A 12 -17.63 -1.82 3.45
C THR A 12 -17.61 -3.30 3.84
N THR A 13 -18.73 -3.73 4.44
CA THR A 13 -19.05 -5.14 4.67
C THR A 13 -20.28 -5.46 3.83
N PHE A 14 -20.26 -6.54 3.06
CA PHE A 14 -21.36 -6.88 2.15
C PHE A 14 -21.54 -8.39 2.01
N GLU A 15 -22.77 -8.80 1.71
CA GLU A 15 -23.13 -10.18 1.38
C GLU A 15 -22.73 -10.48 -0.07
N CYS A 16 -21.91 -11.51 -0.26
CA CYS A 16 -21.42 -11.91 -1.57
C CYS A 16 -22.24 -13.07 -2.13
N SER A 17 -22.35 -13.15 -3.47
CA SER A 17 -22.98 -14.28 -4.16
C SER A 17 -22.29 -15.62 -3.90
N CYS A 18 -21.06 -15.62 -3.37
CA CYS A 18 -20.37 -16.82 -2.91
C CYS A 18 -20.93 -17.39 -1.59
N GLY A 19 -21.93 -16.75 -0.96
CA GLY A 19 -22.55 -17.19 0.28
C GLY A 19 -21.79 -16.80 1.55
N VAL A 20 -20.80 -15.92 1.44
CA VAL A 20 -20.00 -15.43 2.58
C VAL A 20 -20.08 -13.91 2.66
N THR A 21 -20.14 -13.37 3.88
CA THR A 21 -19.99 -11.93 4.14
C THR A 21 -18.52 -11.52 3.95
N HIS A 22 -18.26 -10.62 3.00
CA HIS A 22 -16.92 -10.07 2.79
C HIS A 22 -16.76 -8.72 3.48
N LYS A 23 -15.53 -8.44 3.92
CA LYS A 23 -15.10 -7.13 4.40
C LYS A 23 -13.86 -6.69 3.62
N LEU A 24 -13.88 -5.47 3.10
CA LEU A 24 -12.75 -4.89 2.36
C LEU A 24 -12.17 -3.70 3.15
N PRO A 25 -11.38 -3.90 4.21
CA PRO A 25 -10.90 -2.80 5.03
C PRO A 25 -9.87 -1.93 4.30
N ILE A 26 -9.94 -0.60 4.48
CA ILE A 26 -8.82 0.29 4.18
C ILE A 26 -8.00 0.41 5.46
N GLU A 27 -6.79 -0.13 5.49
CA GLU A 27 -5.94 -0.07 6.69
C GLU A 27 -5.26 1.29 6.87
N ALA A 28 -4.81 1.91 5.78
CA ALA A 28 -4.20 3.22 5.79
C ALA A 28 -4.30 3.88 4.42
N CYS A 29 -4.65 5.17 4.40
CA CYS A 29 -4.51 6.06 3.26
C CYS A 29 -4.07 7.42 3.78
N HIS A 30 -3.01 7.97 3.20
CA HIS A 30 -2.48 9.26 3.61
C HIS A 30 -2.16 10.12 2.39
N VAL A 31 -2.62 11.36 2.41
CA VAL A 31 -2.41 12.33 1.34
C VAL A 31 -1.76 13.57 1.96
N GLY A 32 -0.54 13.89 1.54
CA GLY A 32 0.22 15.02 2.06
C GLY A 32 1.71 14.91 1.75
N GLY A 33 2.44 16.00 1.97
CA GLY A 33 3.90 16.05 1.73
C GLY A 33 4.73 15.11 2.61
N ASP A 34 4.15 14.58 3.69
CA ASP A 34 4.77 13.61 4.59
C ASP A 34 4.37 12.15 4.29
N ALA A 35 3.71 11.86 3.16
CA ALA A 35 3.19 10.54 2.82
C ALA A 35 4.26 9.42 2.90
N ALA A 36 5.47 9.65 2.41
CA ALA A 36 6.56 8.67 2.50
C ALA A 36 6.93 8.37 3.97
N LYS A 37 6.98 9.38 4.84
CA LYS A 37 7.25 9.19 6.28
C LYS A 37 6.14 8.38 6.95
N ARG A 38 4.87 8.66 6.59
CA ARG A 38 3.71 7.92 7.09
C ARG A 38 3.71 6.46 6.64
N MET A 39 4.12 6.21 5.39
CA MET A 39 4.34 4.85 4.89
C MET A 39 5.40 4.10 5.72
N GLY A 40 6.54 4.72 6.02
CA GLY A 40 7.57 4.14 6.88
C GLY A 40 7.04 3.83 8.29
N ALA A 41 6.28 4.75 8.91
CA ALA A 41 5.67 4.55 10.21
C ALA A 41 4.65 3.40 10.21
N PHE A 42 3.82 3.30 9.16
CA PHE A 42 2.89 2.20 8.98
C PHE A 42 3.63 0.86 8.88
N ALA A 43 4.65 0.80 8.01
CA ALA A 43 5.44 -0.41 7.81
C ALA A 43 6.12 -0.86 9.11
N ARG A 44 6.67 0.06 9.91
CA ARG A 44 7.26 -0.25 11.23
C ARG A 44 6.23 -0.89 12.16
N ALA A 45 5.02 -0.35 12.22
CA ALA A 45 4.00 -0.79 13.18
C ALA A 45 3.27 -2.08 12.76
N ARG A 46 3.17 -2.36 11.45
CA ARG A 46 2.24 -3.38 10.92
C ARG A 46 2.89 -4.45 10.04
N CYS A 47 4.07 -4.22 9.49
CA CYS A 47 4.69 -5.11 8.51
C CYS A 47 5.96 -5.78 9.05
N GLY A 48 6.36 -6.89 8.42
CA GLY A 48 7.62 -7.59 8.70
C GLY A 48 8.88 -6.77 8.38
N GLN A 49 10.06 -7.37 8.61
CA GLN A 49 11.34 -6.67 8.45
C GLN A 49 11.78 -6.47 7.00
N ALA A 50 11.37 -7.34 6.08
CA ALA A 50 11.70 -7.22 4.66
C ALA A 50 10.52 -6.66 3.86
N CYS A 51 10.80 -5.84 2.85
CA CYS A 51 9.80 -5.38 1.89
C CYS A 51 10.37 -5.32 0.46
N LEU A 52 9.48 -5.49 -0.51
CA LEU A 52 9.74 -5.29 -1.93
C LEU A 52 9.00 -4.03 -2.39
N VAL A 53 9.74 -3.05 -2.91
CA VAL A 53 9.17 -1.87 -3.56
C VAL A 53 9.09 -2.16 -5.06
N ILE A 54 7.90 -2.02 -5.62
CA ILE A 54 7.61 -2.23 -7.03
C ILE A 54 7.07 -0.93 -7.61
N ALA A 55 7.65 -0.48 -8.72
CA ALA A 55 7.21 0.71 -9.44
C ALA A 55 7.51 0.58 -10.93
N ASP A 56 6.85 1.37 -11.77
CA ASP A 56 7.34 1.66 -13.12
C ASP A 56 8.43 2.74 -13.09
N GLU A 57 9.18 2.90 -14.19
CA GLU A 57 10.25 3.90 -14.33
C GLU A 57 9.79 5.34 -14.06
N ASN A 58 8.60 5.73 -14.52
CA ASN A 58 8.11 7.09 -14.34
C ASN A 58 7.76 7.33 -12.86
N THR A 59 7.11 6.36 -12.23
CA THR A 59 6.78 6.42 -10.80
C THR A 59 8.05 6.43 -9.95
N ARG A 60 9.03 5.58 -10.24
CA ARG A 60 10.31 5.57 -9.52
C ARG A 60 11.05 6.90 -9.65
N ARG A 61 11.11 7.46 -10.86
CA ARG A 61 11.72 8.78 -11.12
C ARG A 61 11.01 9.91 -10.38
N ALA A 62 9.67 9.91 -10.38
CA ALA A 62 8.87 10.93 -9.70
C ALA A 62 8.96 10.83 -8.17
N ALA A 63 8.95 9.62 -7.63
CA ALA A 63 9.01 9.39 -6.18
C ALA A 63 10.41 9.66 -5.59
N GLY A 64 11.46 9.47 -6.40
CA GLY A 64 12.84 9.56 -5.94
C GLY A 64 13.12 8.61 -4.78
N ASP A 65 14.03 9.00 -3.89
CA ASP A 65 14.48 8.13 -2.80
C ASP A 65 13.67 8.27 -1.51
N ALA A 66 12.64 9.12 -1.50
CA ALA A 66 11.84 9.37 -0.30
C ALA A 66 11.14 8.11 0.25
N PRO A 67 10.54 7.23 -0.59
CA PRO A 67 9.94 5.98 -0.09
C PRO A 67 10.97 5.04 0.53
N PHE A 68 12.10 4.85 -0.15
CA PHE A 68 13.19 3.97 0.29
C PHE A 68 13.81 4.46 1.59
N SER A 69 14.11 5.76 1.67
CA SER A 69 14.66 6.37 2.87
C SER A 69 13.73 6.19 4.07
N ALA A 70 12.41 6.40 3.88
CA ALA A 70 11.44 6.21 4.94
C ALA A 70 11.34 4.75 5.41
N LEU A 71 11.40 3.80 4.50
CA LEU A 71 11.40 2.37 4.82
C LEU A 71 12.69 1.93 5.52
N SER A 72 13.86 2.39 5.07
CA SER A 72 15.15 2.12 5.71
C SER A 72 15.19 2.70 7.13
N VAL A 73 14.75 3.95 7.33
CA VAL A 73 14.62 4.58 8.67
C VAL A 73 13.61 3.81 9.53
N ALA A 74 12.58 3.21 8.93
CA ALA A 74 11.63 2.34 9.62
C ALA A 74 12.23 0.98 10.02
N GLY A 75 13.48 0.69 9.68
CA GLY A 75 14.17 -0.56 9.97
C GLY A 75 13.82 -1.68 8.99
N LYS A 76 13.49 -1.34 7.74
CA LYS A 76 13.15 -2.33 6.71
C LYS A 76 14.34 -2.68 5.84
N HIS A 77 14.47 -3.96 5.52
CA HIS A 77 15.32 -4.46 4.44
C HIS A 77 14.55 -4.31 3.13
N VAL A 78 14.97 -3.37 2.30
CA VAL A 78 14.24 -2.99 1.08
C VAL A 78 14.91 -3.61 -0.14
N SER A 79 14.14 -4.40 -0.89
CA SER A 79 14.47 -4.79 -2.27
C SER A 79 13.63 -3.96 -3.24
N GLU A 80 14.17 -3.71 -4.43
CA GLU A 80 13.49 -2.91 -5.47
C GLU A 80 13.32 -3.72 -6.75
N HIS A 81 12.19 -3.52 -7.42
CA HIS A 81 12.01 -3.92 -8.81
C HIS A 81 11.31 -2.81 -9.60
N THR A 82 11.93 -2.37 -10.70
CA THR A 82 11.40 -1.34 -11.59
C THR A 82 11.03 -1.95 -12.93
N PHE A 83 9.80 -1.71 -13.38
CA PHE A 83 9.36 -2.06 -14.73
C PHE A 83 9.57 -0.87 -15.68
N GLY A 84 10.18 -1.13 -16.84
CA GLY A 84 10.37 -0.16 -17.93
C GLY A 84 9.41 -0.40 -19.09
#